data_AF-A0A8J5MCZ2-F1
#
_entry.id   AF-A0A8J5MCZ2-F1
#
_cell.length_a   1.000
_cell.length_b   1.000
_cell.length_c   1.000
_cell.angle_alpha   90.00
_cell.angle_beta   90.00
_cell.angle_gamma   90.00
#
_symmetry.space_group_name_H-M   'P 1'
#
loop_
_entity.id
_entity.type
_entity.pdbx_description
1 polymer ?
#
loop_
_entity_poly.entity_id
_entity_poly.type
_entity_poly.pdbx_seq_one_letter_code
_entity_poly.pdbx_strand_id
1 'polypeptide(L)'
;MMEAESAKSYEMYRDDMLRSLAYNKKDQFSQYLEANWETCKEDWVDYHRDNLPHLNNHTNIRIESGWGKINQVMEREDLIDELISTLVVLQEQSEQRYKKEFRSLGTPSDPDSSRRSQS
;
A
#
# COMPACT_ATOMS: atom_id res chain seq x y z
N MET A 1 6.63 -5.65 6.29
CA MET A 1 5.96 -4.70 7.20
C MET A 1 6.30 -5.14 8.62
N MET A 2 6.70 -4.22 9.49
CA MET A 2 6.97 -4.55 10.90
C MET A 2 5.77 -4.10 11.72
N GLU A 3 5.10 -5.09 12.32
CA GLU A 3 3.87 -4.94 13.10
C GLU A 3 4.19 -4.40 14.51
N ALA A 4 4.75 -3.19 14.57
CA ALA A 4 5.03 -2.50 15.81
C ALA A 4 3.93 -1.47 16.07
N GLU A 5 3.22 -1.63 17.19
CA GLU A 5 2.16 -0.73 17.65
C GLU A 5 2.70 0.50 18.42
N SER A 6 4.01 0.56 18.64
CA SER A 6 4.68 1.69 19.29
C SER A 6 6.15 1.80 18.89
N ALA A 7 6.74 2.97 19.14
CA ALA A 7 8.18 3.17 19.02
C ALA A 7 8.98 2.17 19.88
N LYS A 8 8.48 1.84 21.08
CA LYS A 8 9.13 0.89 21.98
C LYS A 8 9.14 -0.53 21.42
N SER A 9 8.01 -1.01 20.89
CA SER A 9 7.94 -2.33 20.25
C SER A 9 8.81 -2.39 18.99
N TYR A 10 8.86 -1.29 18.23
CA TYR A 10 9.74 -1.18 17.06
C TYR A 10 11.22 -1.31 17.44
N GLU A 11 11.67 -0.56 18.44
CA GLU A 11 13.06 -0.65 18.94
C GLU A 11 13.40 -2.06 19.42
N MET A 12 12.45 -2.72 20.10
CA MET A 12 12.63 -4.08 20.60
C MET A 12 12.79 -5.09 19.45
N TYR A 13 11.92 -5.04 18.42
CA TYR A 13 12.03 -5.92 17.25
C TYR A 13 13.27 -5.64 16.42
N ARG A 14 13.65 -4.36 16.28
CA ARG A 14 14.88 -3.95 15.62
C ARG A 14 16.11 -4.49 16.34
N ASP A 15 16.15 -4.40 17.67
CA ASP A 15 17.25 -4.97 18.47
C ASP A 15 17.34 -6.49 18.34
N ASP A 16 16.20 -7.19 18.41
CA ASP A 16 16.16 -8.65 18.22
C ASP A 16 16.66 -9.07 16.83
N MET A 17 16.29 -8.33 15.78
CA MET A 17 16.80 -8.54 14.42
C MET A 17 18.30 -8.30 14.36
N LEU A 18 18.81 -7.18 14.88
CA LEU A 18 20.25 -6.91 14.90
C LEU A 18 21.02 -7.97 15.70
N ARG A 19 20.44 -8.46 16.79
CA ARG A 19 21.00 -9.56 17.59
C ARG A 19 21.12 -10.86 16.80
N SER A 20 20.11 -11.21 16.01
CA SER A 20 20.16 -12.39 15.12
C SER A 20 21.26 -12.29 14.06
N LEU A 21 21.63 -11.06 13.68
CA LEU A 21 22.73 -10.74 12.78
C LEU A 21 24.08 -10.59 13.53
N ALA A 22 24.14 -10.98 14.79
CA ALA A 22 25.28 -10.82 15.68
C ALA A 22 25.80 -9.36 15.76
N TYR A 23 24.90 -8.39 15.57
CA TYR A 23 25.20 -6.96 15.46
C TYR A 23 26.29 -6.65 14.42
N ASN A 24 26.40 -7.46 13.37
CA ASN A 24 27.39 -7.27 12.34
C ASN A 24 27.00 -6.08 11.45
N LYS A 25 27.50 -4.90 11.79
CA LYS A 25 27.28 -3.66 11.01
C LYS A 25 27.90 -3.70 9.62
N LYS A 26 28.82 -4.63 9.34
CA LYS A 26 29.41 -4.82 8.01
C LYS A 26 28.62 -5.78 7.15
N ASP A 27 27.63 -6.47 7.72
CA ASP A 27 26.72 -7.30 6.95
C ASP A 27 25.95 -6.46 5.91
N GLN A 28 25.75 -7.02 4.72
CA GLN A 28 25.13 -6.31 3.61
C GLN A 28 23.67 -5.96 3.91
N PHE A 29 22.95 -6.84 4.59
CA PHE A 29 21.58 -6.59 5.00
C PHE A 29 21.54 -5.50 6.08
N SER A 30 22.42 -5.56 7.09
CA SER A 30 22.53 -4.50 8.12
C SER A 30 22.76 -3.12 7.51
N GLN A 31 23.67 -3.00 6.54
CA GLN A 31 23.93 -1.73 5.85
C GLN A 31 22.71 -1.26 5.03
N TYR A 32 22.05 -2.19 4.32
CA TYR A 32 20.88 -1.86 3.53
C TYR A 32 19.71 -1.40 4.41
N LEU A 33 19.47 -2.10 5.52
CA LEU A 33 18.45 -1.77 6.50
C LEU A 33 18.63 -0.33 7.01
N GLU A 34 19.82 0.01 7.49
CA GLU A 34 20.12 1.33 8.05
C GLU A 34 20.04 2.45 6.99
N ALA A 35 20.51 2.18 5.77
CA ALA A 35 20.54 3.19 4.72
C ALA A 35 19.17 3.44 4.05
N ASN A 36 18.31 2.42 3.97
CA ASN A 36 17.09 2.46 3.15
C ASN A 36 15.82 2.26 3.96
N TRP A 37 15.76 1.25 4.83
CA TRP A 37 14.54 0.93 5.56
C TRP A 37 14.36 1.84 6.77
N GLU A 38 15.41 2.07 7.56
CA GLU A 38 15.36 2.96 8.71
C GLU A 38 15.00 4.40 8.30
N THR A 39 15.48 4.87 7.15
CA THR A 39 15.25 6.23 6.64
C THR A 39 13.83 6.48 6.14
N CYS A 40 13.02 5.44 5.93
CA CYS A 40 11.62 5.53 5.51
C CYS A 40 10.67 4.72 6.40
N LYS A 41 11.03 4.48 7.67
CA LYS A 41 10.23 3.64 8.59
C LYS A 41 8.80 4.13 8.79
N GLU A 42 8.58 5.43 8.63
CA GLU A 42 7.27 6.05 8.65
C GLU A 42 6.32 5.48 7.59
N ASP A 43 6.86 4.97 6.49
CA ASP A 43 6.07 4.43 5.36
C ASP A 43 5.73 2.94 5.52
N TRP A 44 6.37 2.20 6.43
CA TRP A 44 6.22 0.74 6.50
C TRP A 44 6.13 0.13 7.90
N VAL A 45 6.22 0.93 8.97
CA VAL A 45 5.98 0.50 10.35
C VAL A 45 4.59 0.92 10.81
N ASP A 46 3.85 0.01 11.43
CA ASP A 46 2.41 0.16 11.68
C ASP A 46 2.04 1.38 12.54
N TYR A 47 2.71 1.63 13.66
CA TYR A 47 2.37 2.76 14.53
C TYR A 47 2.58 4.15 13.90
N HIS A 48 3.36 4.26 12.83
CA HIS A 48 3.47 5.49 12.06
C HIS A 48 2.28 5.70 11.11
N ARG A 49 1.53 4.62 10.83
CA ARG A 49 0.51 4.55 9.79
C ARG A 49 -0.92 4.50 10.34
N ASP A 50 -1.11 4.46 11.66
CA ASP A 50 -2.42 4.41 12.34
C ASP A 50 -3.47 5.42 11.81
N ASN A 51 -3.03 6.57 11.31
CA ASN A 51 -3.91 7.63 10.79
C ASN A 51 -4.27 7.50 9.30
N LEU A 52 -3.72 6.51 8.58
CA LEU A 52 -4.00 6.30 7.16
C LEU A 52 -5.11 5.24 7.03
N PRO A 53 -6.15 5.43 6.22
CA PRO A 53 -7.15 4.39 5.99
C PRO A 53 -6.53 3.19 5.25
N HIS A 54 -5.97 2.26 6.02
CA HIS A 54 -5.24 1.10 5.51
C HIS A 54 -6.13 0.02 4.89
N LEU A 55 -7.46 0.06 5.05
CA LEU A 55 -8.39 -1.03 4.63
C LEU A 55 -7.89 -2.42 5.08
N ASN A 56 -7.23 -2.49 6.24
CA ASN A 56 -6.58 -3.71 6.76
C ASN A 56 -5.52 -4.33 5.82
N ASN A 57 -4.89 -3.51 4.97
CA ASN A 57 -3.94 -3.94 3.95
C ASN A 57 -2.49 -3.82 4.46
N HIS A 58 -2.06 -4.80 5.26
CA HIS A 58 -0.77 -4.79 5.97
C HIS A 58 0.37 -5.49 5.21
N THR A 59 0.18 -5.89 3.95
CA THR A 59 1.18 -6.72 3.26
C THR A 59 1.27 -6.45 1.77
N ASN A 60 2.51 -6.53 1.28
CA ASN A 60 2.86 -6.58 -0.14
C ASN A 60 2.11 -7.68 -0.91
N ILE A 61 1.44 -8.63 -0.22
CA ILE A 61 0.65 -9.72 -0.79
C ILE A 61 -0.28 -9.27 -1.90
N ARG A 62 -0.87 -8.07 -1.81
CA ARG A 62 -1.77 -7.56 -2.87
C ARG A 62 -1.01 -7.13 -4.12
N ILE A 63 0.16 -6.51 -3.95
CA ILE A 63 1.07 -6.11 -5.02
C ILE A 63 1.71 -7.36 -5.64
N GLU A 64 2.21 -8.27 -4.81
CA GLU A 64 2.79 -9.55 -5.23
C GLU A 64 1.76 -10.45 -5.92
N SER A 65 0.53 -10.53 -5.42
CA SER A 65 -0.57 -11.24 -6.08
C SER A 65 -0.96 -10.57 -7.40
N GLY A 66 -0.96 -9.24 -7.46
CA GLY A 66 -1.15 -8.48 -8.69
C GLY A 66 -0.09 -8.80 -9.74
N TRP A 67 1.18 -8.73 -9.35
CA TRP A 67 2.31 -9.09 -10.21
C TRP A 67 2.27 -10.56 -10.64
N GLY A 68 1.89 -11.48 -9.75
CA GLY A 68 1.73 -12.89 -10.08
C GLY A 68 0.68 -13.13 -11.16
N LYS A 69 -0.45 -12.41 -11.13
CA LYS A 69 -1.49 -12.48 -12.17
C LYS A 69 -1.02 -11.88 -13.50
N ILE A 70 -0.27 -10.79 -13.46
CA ILE A 70 0.30 -10.16 -14.65
C ILE A 70 1.30 -11.11 -15.32
N ASN A 71 2.21 -11.71 -14.52
CA ASN A 71 3.18 -12.68 -15.02
C ASN A 71 2.57 -13.97 -15.59
N GLN A 72 1.32 -14.32 -15.23
CA GLN A 72 0.62 -15.47 -15.82
C GLN A 72 0.11 -15.20 -17.24
N VAL A 73 -0.09 -13.93 -17.59
CA VAL A 73 -0.67 -13.52 -18.89
C VAL A 73 0.41 -13.00 -19.84
N MET A 74 1.55 -12.58 -19.30
CA MET A 74 2.72 -12.14 -20.08
C MET A 74 3.48 -13.32 -20.69
N GLU A 75 3.73 -13.25 -21.99
CA GLU A 75 4.71 -14.10 -22.68
C GLU A 75 6.09 -13.42 -22.66
N ARG A 76 7.18 -14.20 -22.82
CA ARG A 76 8.55 -13.61 -22.79
C ARG A 76 8.83 -12.74 -24.01
N GLU A 77 8.07 -12.97 -25.07
CA GLU A 77 8.15 -12.34 -26.37
C GLU A 77 7.35 -11.02 -26.44
N ASP A 78 6.51 -10.75 -25.44
CA ASP A 78 5.74 -9.52 -25.34
C ASP A 78 6.66 -8.31 -25.16
N LEU A 79 6.40 -7.24 -25.92
CA LEU A 79 7.16 -6.01 -25.80
C LEU A 79 6.75 -5.27 -24.52
N ILE A 80 7.75 -4.90 -23.72
CA ILE A 80 7.56 -4.26 -22.40
C ILE A 80 6.75 -2.96 -22.52
N ASP A 81 6.90 -2.21 -23.60
CA ASP A 81 6.19 -0.96 -23.86
C ASP A 81 4.69 -1.18 -24.11
N GLU A 82 4.31 -2.21 -24.86
CA GLU A 82 2.92 -2.61 -25.08
C GLU A 82 2.25 -3.09 -23.78
N LEU A 83 2.99 -3.86 -22.98
CA LEU A 83 2.54 -4.34 -21.68
C LEU A 83 2.32 -3.22 -20.67
N ILE A 84 3.27 -2.29 -20.55
CA ILE A 84 3.14 -1.13 -19.66
C ILE A 84 1.95 -0.26 -20.12
N SER A 85 1.81 -0.03 -21.42
CA SER A 85 0.69 0.75 -21.96
C SER A 85 -0.65 0.10 -21.65
N THR A 86 -0.76 -1.21 -21.82
CA THR A 86 -1.96 -1.99 -21.50
C THR A 86 -2.28 -1.96 -20.01
N LEU A 87 -1.26 -2.09 -19.15
CA LEU A 87 -1.42 -2.03 -17.70
C LEU A 87 -1.96 -0.67 -17.24
N VAL A 88 -1.41 0.43 -17.78
CA VAL A 88 -1.86 1.80 -17.48
C VAL A 88 -3.33 1.98 -17.89
N VAL A 89 -3.72 1.52 -19.07
CA VAL A 89 -5.11 1.59 -19.54
C VAL A 89 -6.06 0.79 -18.62
N LEU A 90 -5.67 -0.43 -18.23
CA LEU A 90 -6.48 -1.26 -17.32
C LEU A 90 -6.62 -0.61 -15.94
N GLN A 91 -5.55 -0.01 -15.42
CA GLN A 91 -5.58 0.75 -14.17
C GLN A 91 -6.53 1.95 -14.28
N GLU A 92 -6.40 2.78 -15.31
CA GLU A 92 -7.29 3.92 -15.55
C GLU A 92 -8.76 3.48 -15.61
N GLN A 93 -9.07 2.41 -16.33
CA GLN A 93 -10.43 1.86 -16.38
C GLN A 93 -10.94 1.43 -15.00
N SER A 94 -10.09 0.80 -14.19
CA SER A 94 -10.43 0.40 -12.83
C SER A 94 -10.73 1.60 -11.93
N GLU A 95 -9.93 2.66 -12.03
CA GLU A 95 -10.13 3.91 -11.28
C GLU A 95 -11.41 4.62 -11.70
N GLN A 96 -11.73 4.63 -13.00
CA GLN A 96 -12.97 5.22 -13.50
C GLN A 96 -14.20 4.44 -13.00
N ARG A 97 -14.13 3.11 -12.98
CA ARG A 97 -15.20 2.26 -12.40
C ARG A 97 -15.38 2.56 -10.91
N TYR A 98 -14.30 2.58 -10.14
CA TYR A 98 -14.34 2.93 -8.72
C TYR A 98 -14.93 4.32 -8.49
N LYS A 99 -14.49 5.34 -9.24
CA LYS A 99 -15.03 6.71 -9.15
C LYS A 99 -16.52 6.75 -9.46
N LYS A 100 -16.99 5.98 -10.45
CA LYS A 100 -18.41 5.88 -10.80
C LYS A 100 -19.22 5.22 -9.68
N GLU A 101 -18.74 4.11 -9.14
CA GLU A 101 -19.38 3.40 -8.02
C GLU A 101 -19.43 4.29 -6.77
N PHE A 102 -18.31 4.93 -6.41
CA PHE A 102 -18.24 5.85 -5.30
C PHE A 102 -19.22 7.03 -5.44
N ARG A 103 -19.30 7.62 -6.64
CA ARG A 103 -20.29 8.69 -6.93
C ARG A 103 -21.73 8.19 -6.88
N SER A 104 -21.99 6.95 -7.29
CA SER A 104 -23.34 6.35 -7.21
C SER A 104 -23.77 6.05 -5.78
N LEU A 105 -22.82 5.76 -4.89
CA LEU A 105 -23.05 5.51 -3.47
C LEU A 105 -23.13 6.82 -2.65
N GLY A 106 -22.86 7.97 -3.26
CA GLY A 106 -22.81 9.28 -2.63
C GLY A 106 -23.59 10.34 -3.40
N THR A 107 -24.92 10.28 -3.34
CA THR A 107 -25.72 11.50 -3.19
C THR A 107 -26.62 11.29 -1.96
N PRO A 108 -26.25 11.84 -0.78
CA PRO A 108 -27.26 12.12 0.22
C PRO A 108 -28.32 12.99 -0.46
N SER A 109 -29.54 12.48 -0.61
CA SER A 109 -30.68 13.34 -0.90
C SER A 109 -30.72 14.37 0.22
N ASP A 110 -30.46 15.63 -0.11
CA ASP A 110 -30.51 16.73 0.83
C ASP A 110 -31.88 16.68 1.55
N PRO A 111 -31.95 16.45 2.88
CA PRO A 111 -33.22 16.31 3.59
C PRO A 111 -34.07 17.59 3.59
N ASP A 112 -33.55 18.70 3.08
CA ASP A 112 -34.17 20.03 3.20
C ASP A 112 -34.86 20.55 1.92
N SER A 113 -34.87 19.76 0.84
CA SER A 113 -35.62 20.15 -0.38
C SER A 113 -37.14 20.01 -0.25
N SER A 114 -37.64 19.29 0.77
CA SER A 114 -39.07 19.08 1.02
C SER A 114 -39.73 20.19 1.87
N ARG A 115 -38.98 21.18 2.38
CA ARG A 115 -39.53 22.24 3.26
C ARG A 115 -39.77 23.59 2.59
N ARG A 116 -39.39 23.81 1.33
CA ARG A 116 -39.56 25.10 0.63
C ARG A 116 -40.77 25.20 -0.30
N SER A 117 -41.61 24.18 -0.38
CA SER A 117 -42.79 24.19 -1.26
C SER A 117 -44.11 24.56 -0.55
N GLN A 118 -44.05 24.94 0.74
CA GLN A 118 -45.21 25.36 1.52
C GLN A 118 -44.88 26.63 2.34
N SER A 119 -44.78 27.77 1.67
CA SER A 119 -45.00 29.11 2.25
C SER A 119 -45.39 30.08 1.16
#